data_AF-A0A934YPX1-F1
#
_entry.id   AF-A0A934YPX1-F1
#
_cell.length_a   1.000
_cell.length_b   1.000
_cell.length_c   1.000
_cell.angle_alpha   90.00
_cell.angle_beta   90.00
_cell.angle_gamma   90.00
#
_symmetry.space_group_name_H-M   'P 1'
#
loop_
_entity.id
_entity.type
_entity.pdbx_description
1 polymer ?
#
loop_
_entity_poly.entity_id
_entity_poly.type
_entity_poly.pdbx_seq_one_letter_code
_entity_poly.pdbx_strand_id
1 'polypeptide(L)'
;MIVRPAPAASSLTFALALPLALALLGGCTVETLVPGSGEPRQAPASETGAPPEPSEPGASPAPPVSSGDAGAGEGAAPPAAEPAEVSLRATGDCAPDFRDLVVATNTSSFDSIAVSNGASPTSGSFQLALSSGRRSFTLSTRDRTEQRDVMNLMAGGVVYTNLCNATTCAYDAATKSWRNDPIEGTVSVSAYEPRKGALEVKLSGVVLQAAQGRGLCRLDGTVKARRLGR
;
A
#
# COMPACT_ATOMS: atom_id res chain seq x y z
N MET A 1 8.29 -17.94 -46.09
CA MET A 1 7.82 -16.72 -45.40
C MET A 1 6.98 -17.17 -44.22
N ILE A 2 7.46 -17.02 -43.00
CA ILE A 2 6.74 -17.39 -41.77
C ILE A 2 6.36 -16.08 -41.08
N VAL A 3 5.07 -15.75 -41.12
CA VAL A 3 4.53 -14.56 -40.46
C VAL A 3 4.25 -14.92 -39.00
N ARG A 4 4.98 -14.29 -38.06
CA ARG A 4 4.72 -14.40 -36.62
C ARG A 4 3.74 -13.30 -36.19
N PRO A 5 2.70 -13.59 -35.40
CA PRO A 5 1.80 -12.56 -34.88
C PRO A 5 2.44 -11.85 -33.67
N ALA A 6 2.17 -10.55 -33.56
CA ALA A 6 2.59 -9.68 -32.47
C ALA A 6 1.75 -9.92 -31.19
N PRO A 7 2.33 -9.78 -29.98
CA PRO A 7 1.56 -9.90 -28.74
C PRO A 7 0.74 -8.63 -28.48
N ALA A 8 -0.54 -8.84 -28.15
CA ALA A 8 -1.47 -7.79 -27.75
C ALA A 8 -1.10 -7.22 -26.38
N ALA A 9 -0.96 -5.89 -26.30
CA ALA A 9 -0.84 -5.16 -25.05
C ALA A 9 -2.20 -5.16 -24.33
N SER A 10 -2.31 -5.92 -23.24
CA SER A 10 -3.46 -5.84 -22.32
C SER A 10 -3.17 -4.79 -21.24
N SER A 11 -3.81 -3.64 -21.37
CA SER A 11 -3.89 -2.62 -20.32
C SER A 11 -4.79 -3.13 -19.20
N LEU A 12 -4.20 -3.68 -18.14
CA LEU A 12 -4.92 -4.06 -16.91
C LEU A 12 -5.06 -2.83 -15.99
N THR A 13 -6.24 -2.21 -16.06
CA THR A 13 -6.69 -1.20 -15.09
C THR A 13 -7.02 -1.90 -13.77
N PHE A 14 -6.13 -1.78 -12.78
CA PHE A 14 -6.40 -2.24 -11.40
C PHE A 14 -7.33 -1.25 -10.70
N ALA A 15 -8.63 -1.55 -10.70
CA ALA A 15 -9.60 -0.91 -9.81
C ALA A 15 -9.59 -1.64 -8.46
N LEU A 16 -8.95 -1.04 -7.45
CA LEU A 16 -9.07 -1.44 -6.04
C LEU A 16 -10.47 -1.10 -5.54
N ALA A 17 -11.40 -2.05 -5.64
CA ALA A 17 -12.69 -1.99 -4.94
C ALA A 17 -12.52 -2.62 -3.54
N LEU A 18 -12.44 -1.79 -2.50
CA LEU A 18 -12.63 -2.24 -1.12
C LEU A 18 -14.14 -2.49 -0.90
N PRO A 19 -14.56 -3.66 -0.39
CA PRO A 19 -15.91 -3.81 0.12
C PRO A 19 -15.97 -3.22 1.54
N LEU A 20 -16.71 -2.12 1.68
CA LEU A 20 -17.17 -1.59 2.95
C LEU A 20 -18.25 -2.54 3.49
N ALA A 21 -17.86 -3.54 4.28
CA ALA A 21 -18.80 -4.45 4.92
C ALA A 21 -19.44 -3.77 6.14
N LEU A 22 -20.63 -3.23 5.91
CA LEU A 22 -21.57 -2.75 6.90
C LEU A 22 -22.15 -3.96 7.67
N ALA A 23 -21.72 -4.16 8.92
CA ALA A 23 -22.32 -5.14 9.81
C ALA A 23 -23.52 -4.51 10.53
N LEU A 24 -24.72 -4.83 10.06
CA LEU A 24 -26.00 -4.58 10.72
C LEU A 24 -26.69 -5.93 10.97
N LEU A 25 -26.99 -6.19 12.25
CA LEU A 25 -28.19 -6.84 12.83
C LEU A 25 -27.96 -7.97 13.84
N GLY A 26 -28.72 -7.86 14.95
CA GLY A 26 -29.09 -8.92 15.89
C GLY A 26 -28.44 -8.74 17.27
N GLY A 27 -29.07 -8.24 18.34
CA GLY A 27 -30.48 -8.26 18.71
C GLY A 27 -30.70 -9.26 19.85
N CYS A 28 -30.50 -8.84 21.10
CA CYS A 28 -31.09 -9.45 22.29
C CYS A 28 -31.46 -8.36 23.31
N THR A 29 -32.76 -8.25 23.51
CA THR A 29 -33.52 -7.43 24.45
C THR A 29 -33.30 -7.87 25.89
N VAL A 30 -33.04 -6.94 26.82
CA VAL A 30 -33.62 -6.97 28.18
C VAL A 30 -33.95 -5.54 28.62
N GLU A 31 -35.22 -5.40 28.99
CA GLU A 31 -35.96 -4.29 29.59
C GLU A 31 -35.30 -3.70 30.85
N THR A 32 -35.20 -2.36 30.94
CA THR A 32 -35.57 -1.65 32.18
C THR A 32 -35.95 -0.20 31.85
N LEU A 33 -37.20 0.15 32.17
CA LEU A 33 -37.80 1.47 31.97
C LEU A 33 -37.11 2.56 32.80
N VAL A 34 -36.78 3.69 32.17
CA VAL A 34 -36.75 5.01 32.84
C VAL A 34 -37.38 6.03 31.88
N PRO A 35 -38.51 6.67 32.23
CA PRO A 35 -39.13 7.70 31.40
C PRO A 35 -38.47 9.05 31.68
N GLY A 36 -37.84 9.63 30.65
CA GLY A 36 -37.33 11.00 30.65
C GLY A 36 -37.76 11.70 29.37
N SER A 37 -38.89 12.40 29.44
CA SER A 37 -39.48 13.18 28.37
C SER A 37 -38.57 14.34 27.96
N GLY A 38 -37.93 14.23 26.79
CA GLY A 38 -37.19 15.30 26.13
C GLY A 38 -37.64 15.40 24.68
N GLU A 39 -38.35 16.47 24.39
CA GLU A 39 -39.06 16.80 23.15
C GLU A 39 -38.16 16.83 21.89
N PRO A 40 -38.68 16.47 20.69
CA PRO A 40 -37.91 16.43 19.45
C PRO A 40 -37.82 17.83 18.82
N ARG A 41 -36.59 18.34 18.63
CA ARG A 41 -36.36 19.54 17.83
C ARG A 41 -36.09 19.12 16.37
N GLN A 42 -37.13 19.13 15.56
CA GLN A 42 -37.03 19.16 14.10
C GLN A 42 -36.34 20.46 13.66
N ALA A 43 -35.37 20.33 12.76
CA ALA A 43 -34.86 21.43 11.96
C ALA A 43 -35.01 21.07 10.47
N PRO A 44 -35.31 22.06 9.60
CA PRO A 44 -35.93 21.85 8.30
C PRO A 44 -34.97 21.39 7.20
N ALA A 45 -35.58 20.70 6.23
CA ALA A 45 -35.05 20.45 4.90
C ALA A 45 -35.06 21.72 4.03
N SER A 46 -33.97 21.92 3.29
CA SER A 46 -33.79 22.81 2.12
C SER A 46 -32.29 22.69 1.76
N GLU A 47 -31.79 22.71 0.54
CA GLU A 47 -32.40 22.99 -0.75
C GLU A 47 -31.43 22.49 -1.84
N THR A 48 -32.03 22.09 -2.96
CA THR A 48 -31.41 21.76 -4.23
C THR A 48 -30.58 22.93 -4.78
N GLY A 49 -29.26 22.79 -4.83
CA GLY A 49 -28.36 23.68 -5.56
C GLY A 49 -27.84 23.01 -6.83
N ALA A 50 -28.44 23.36 -7.97
CA ALA A 50 -27.96 23.01 -9.31
C ALA A 50 -26.65 23.76 -9.67
N PRO A 51 -25.90 23.31 -10.70
CA PRO A 51 -24.49 23.67 -10.92
C PRO A 51 -24.30 24.96 -11.73
N PRO A 52 -23.19 25.70 -11.55
CA PRO A 52 -22.72 26.67 -12.52
C PRO A 52 -21.77 26.02 -13.56
N GLU A 53 -22.21 25.95 -14.81
CA GLU A 53 -21.36 26.11 -16.02
C GLU A 53 -21.55 27.56 -16.54
N PRO A 54 -20.86 28.02 -17.60
CA PRO A 54 -19.44 28.05 -17.90
C PRO A 54 -18.97 29.51 -18.19
N SER A 55 -17.68 29.82 -18.10
CA SER A 55 -17.12 31.07 -18.68
C SER A 55 -15.64 30.92 -19.04
N GLU A 56 -15.38 30.46 -20.27
CA GLU A 56 -14.73 31.17 -21.38
C GLU A 56 -13.34 31.87 -21.23
N PRO A 57 -12.68 32.29 -22.35
CA PRO A 57 -11.36 31.77 -22.73
C PRO A 57 -10.22 32.79 -22.63
N GLY A 58 -9.01 32.30 -22.33
CA GLY A 58 -7.79 33.11 -22.25
C GLY A 58 -6.60 32.45 -22.96
N ALA A 59 -6.72 32.20 -24.27
CA ALA A 59 -5.59 31.76 -25.09
C ALA A 59 -4.69 32.97 -25.41
N SER A 60 -3.59 33.10 -24.67
CA SER A 60 -2.50 34.03 -24.99
C SER A 60 -1.49 33.30 -25.89
N PRO A 61 -1.18 33.80 -27.09
CA PRO A 61 -0.18 33.18 -27.97
C PRO A 61 1.23 33.46 -27.43
N ALA A 62 1.92 32.38 -27.02
CA ALA A 62 3.35 32.43 -26.71
C ALA A 62 4.19 32.47 -28.01
N PRO A 63 5.35 33.16 -28.00
CA PRO A 63 6.20 33.35 -29.18
C PRO A 63 6.85 32.03 -29.66
N PRO A 64 7.19 31.94 -30.96
CA PRO A 64 7.91 30.80 -31.51
C PRO A 64 9.31 30.71 -30.89
N VAL A 65 9.56 29.64 -30.13
CA VAL A 65 10.90 29.32 -29.64
C VAL A 65 11.72 28.66 -30.76
N SER A 66 12.94 29.16 -30.86
CA SER A 66 13.97 28.89 -31.85
C SER A 66 14.35 27.41 -31.93
N SER A 67 14.37 26.88 -33.16
CA SER A 67 14.90 25.58 -33.53
C SER A 67 16.44 25.59 -33.40
N GLY A 68 16.93 25.31 -32.21
CA GLY A 68 18.36 25.13 -31.92
C GLY A 68 18.83 23.70 -32.16
N ASP A 69 19.51 23.53 -33.28
CA ASP A 69 20.65 22.63 -33.55
C ASP A 69 20.70 21.26 -32.84
N ALA A 70 20.41 20.22 -33.61
CA ALA A 70 20.53 18.82 -33.24
C ALA A 70 22.02 18.40 -33.24
N GLY A 71 22.70 18.66 -32.12
CA GLY A 71 23.96 18.00 -31.79
C GLY A 71 23.70 16.51 -31.51
N ALA A 72 23.92 15.66 -32.52
CA ALA A 72 23.95 14.21 -32.38
C ALA A 72 25.17 13.78 -31.56
N GLY A 73 25.10 13.96 -30.25
CA GLY A 73 25.99 13.27 -29.33
C GLY A 73 25.55 11.82 -29.26
N GLU A 74 26.43 10.90 -29.63
CA GLU A 74 26.32 9.46 -29.33
C GLU A 74 26.15 9.30 -27.81
N GLY A 75 24.89 9.33 -27.37
CA GLY A 75 24.51 9.10 -25.99
C GLY A 75 24.88 7.67 -25.66
N ALA A 76 25.92 7.52 -24.84
CA ALA A 76 26.28 6.25 -24.25
C ALA A 76 25.01 5.57 -23.72
N ALA A 77 24.77 4.33 -24.17
CA ALA A 77 23.61 3.57 -23.74
C ALA A 77 23.55 3.59 -22.20
N PRO A 78 22.39 3.91 -21.61
CA PRO A 78 22.27 3.93 -20.16
C PRO A 78 22.71 2.57 -19.60
N PRO A 79 23.47 2.55 -18.49
CA PRO A 79 23.94 1.30 -17.90
C PRO A 79 22.75 0.38 -17.66
N ALA A 80 22.92 -0.90 -18.01
CA ALA A 80 21.88 -1.91 -17.82
C ALA A 80 21.42 -1.90 -16.36
N ALA A 81 20.11 -1.79 -16.14
CA ALA A 81 19.56 -1.80 -14.79
C ALA A 81 19.85 -3.16 -14.14
N GLU A 82 20.46 -3.14 -12.95
CA GLU A 82 20.62 -4.36 -12.15
C GLU A 82 19.25 -4.99 -11.85
N PRO A 83 19.14 -6.32 -11.88
CA PRO A 83 17.88 -7.00 -11.65
C PRO A 83 17.35 -6.79 -10.22
N ALA A 84 16.03 -6.85 -10.05
CA ALA A 84 15.41 -6.91 -8.74
C ALA A 84 15.81 -8.22 -8.02
N GLU A 85 16.08 -8.14 -6.72
CA GLU A 85 16.54 -9.27 -5.90
C GLU A 85 15.71 -9.32 -4.61
N VAL A 86 15.07 -10.45 -4.33
CA VAL A 86 14.37 -10.70 -3.06
C VAL A 86 15.00 -11.89 -2.39
N SER A 87 15.65 -11.64 -1.27
CA SER A 87 16.23 -12.66 -0.39
C SER A 87 15.49 -12.58 0.94
N LEU A 88 14.28 -13.16 0.96
CA LEU A 88 13.43 -13.21 2.15
C LEU A 88 13.26 -14.64 2.62
N ARG A 89 13.48 -14.85 3.92
CA ARG A 89 13.10 -16.06 4.63
C ARG A 89 11.76 -15.81 5.29
N ALA A 90 10.75 -16.56 4.88
CA ALA A 90 9.43 -16.57 5.50
C ALA A 90 9.25 -17.83 6.36
N THR A 91 8.66 -17.67 7.55
CA THR A 91 8.27 -18.79 8.42
C THR A 91 6.94 -18.50 9.12
N GLY A 92 6.33 -19.52 9.73
CA GLY A 92 5.00 -19.43 10.34
C GLY A 92 3.91 -19.88 9.37
N ASP A 93 2.80 -19.16 9.33
CA ASP A 93 1.61 -19.53 8.55
C ASP A 93 1.62 -18.97 7.11
N CYS A 94 2.71 -18.32 6.71
CA CYS A 94 2.87 -17.70 5.39
C CYS A 94 3.95 -18.39 4.55
N ALA A 95 3.72 -18.42 3.24
CA ALA A 95 4.69 -18.87 2.25
C ALA A 95 4.58 -17.98 1.00
N PRO A 96 5.11 -16.74 1.04
CA PRO A 96 5.06 -15.85 -0.12
C PRO A 96 5.96 -16.35 -1.25
N ASP A 97 5.48 -16.27 -2.49
CA ASP A 97 6.23 -16.62 -3.70
C ASP A 97 6.69 -15.36 -4.46
N PHE A 98 7.99 -15.10 -4.44
CA PHE A 98 8.63 -13.94 -5.08
C PHE A 98 9.50 -14.32 -6.28
N ARG A 99 9.25 -15.44 -6.96
CA ARG A 99 10.10 -15.88 -8.09
C ARG A 99 10.01 -14.98 -9.33
N ASP A 100 8.83 -14.45 -9.66
CA ASP A 100 8.59 -13.63 -10.86
C ASP A 100 8.29 -12.16 -10.50
N LEU A 101 9.31 -11.43 -10.05
CA LEU A 101 9.11 -10.09 -9.47
C LEU A 101 8.78 -9.00 -10.48
N VAL A 102 7.76 -8.22 -10.12
CA VAL A 102 7.41 -6.94 -10.71
C VAL A 102 7.38 -5.90 -9.60
N VAL A 103 8.09 -4.80 -9.82
CA VAL A 103 8.15 -3.69 -8.86
C VAL A 103 7.27 -2.57 -9.35
N ALA A 104 6.25 -2.23 -8.56
CA ALA A 104 5.40 -1.07 -8.76
C ALA A 104 5.72 -0.02 -7.69
N THR A 105 6.42 1.04 -8.08
CA THR A 105 6.58 2.24 -7.24
C THR A 105 5.44 3.20 -7.56
N ASN A 106 4.64 3.58 -6.57
CA ASN A 106 3.62 4.61 -6.78
C ASN A 106 4.24 5.98 -6.49
N THR A 107 4.03 6.96 -7.37
CA THR A 107 4.56 8.31 -7.23
C THR A 107 3.42 9.31 -7.14
N SER A 108 3.27 9.93 -5.95
CA SER A 108 2.99 11.38 -5.75
C SER A 108 2.36 11.69 -4.38
N SER A 109 1.71 10.74 -3.71
CA SER A 109 0.92 11.05 -2.49
C SER A 109 1.35 10.30 -1.24
N PHE A 110 1.96 9.12 -1.38
CA PHE A 110 2.51 8.33 -0.28
C PHE A 110 3.80 7.67 -0.78
N ASP A 111 4.87 7.70 0.02
CA ASP A 111 6.08 6.94 -0.23
C ASP A 111 5.74 5.45 -0.06
N SER A 112 5.10 4.90 -1.09
CA SER A 112 4.54 3.58 -1.11
C SER A 112 5.14 2.76 -2.24
N ILE A 113 5.55 1.56 -1.89
CA ILE A 113 6.24 0.65 -2.79
C ILE A 113 5.58 -0.69 -2.68
N ALA A 114 5.21 -1.24 -3.83
CA ALA A 114 4.67 -2.56 -3.95
C ALA A 114 5.63 -3.42 -4.78
N VAL A 115 6.00 -4.57 -4.24
CA VAL A 115 6.65 -5.65 -4.97
C VAL A 115 5.62 -6.74 -5.12
N SER A 116 5.41 -7.25 -6.32
CA SER A 116 4.43 -8.28 -6.60
C SER A 116 5.04 -9.36 -7.47
N ASN A 117 4.63 -10.60 -7.27
CA ASN A 117 4.80 -11.63 -8.27
C ASN A 117 3.89 -11.30 -9.46
N GLY A 118 4.47 -11.17 -10.65
CA GLY A 118 3.76 -10.82 -11.89
C GLY A 118 2.87 -11.95 -12.40
N ALA A 119 3.26 -13.21 -12.17
CA ALA A 119 2.49 -14.39 -12.55
C ALA A 119 1.37 -14.71 -11.54
N SER A 120 1.58 -14.41 -10.26
CA SER A 120 0.61 -14.69 -9.19
C SER A 120 0.67 -13.65 -8.05
N PRO A 121 0.07 -12.45 -8.23
CA PRO A 121 0.13 -11.36 -7.23
C PRO A 121 -0.39 -11.75 -5.84
N THR A 122 -1.34 -12.67 -5.77
CA THR A 122 -1.96 -13.15 -4.53
C THR A 122 -1.07 -14.13 -3.75
N SER A 123 -0.11 -14.75 -4.43
CA SER A 123 0.81 -15.71 -3.82
C SER A 123 2.05 -15.05 -3.24
N GLY A 124 2.38 -13.84 -3.68
CA GLY A 124 3.52 -13.10 -3.16
C GLY A 124 3.46 -11.63 -3.57
N SER A 125 2.98 -10.79 -2.67
CA SER A 125 3.17 -9.34 -2.81
C SER A 125 3.52 -8.72 -1.47
N PHE A 126 4.29 -7.66 -1.52
CA PHE A 126 4.78 -6.90 -0.39
C PHE A 126 4.51 -5.44 -0.66
N GLN A 127 3.86 -4.76 0.27
CA GLN A 127 3.60 -3.34 0.21
C GLN A 127 4.18 -2.66 1.45
N LEU A 128 4.97 -1.63 1.23
CA LEU A 128 5.48 -0.74 2.27
C LEU A 128 4.97 0.67 1.96
N ALA A 129 4.28 1.31 2.90
CA ALA A 129 3.90 2.72 2.79
C ALA A 129 4.44 3.48 3.99
N LEU A 130 5.30 4.47 3.74
CA LEU A 130 6.02 5.24 4.75
C LEU A 130 5.40 6.62 4.86
N SER A 131 4.41 6.78 5.73
CA SER A 131 3.79 8.08 5.99
C SER A 131 4.64 8.95 6.91
N SER A 132 5.49 8.36 7.75
CA SER A 132 6.36 9.09 8.68
C SER A 132 7.61 9.67 8.04
N GLY A 133 7.96 9.25 6.81
CA GLY A 133 9.21 9.58 6.13
C GLY A 133 10.45 8.96 6.76
N ARG A 134 10.29 8.09 7.77
CA ARG A 134 11.41 7.42 8.43
C ARG A 134 12.02 6.33 7.54
N ARG A 135 13.35 6.27 7.54
CA ARG A 135 14.09 5.18 6.89
C ARG A 135 14.25 3.95 7.75
N SER A 136 14.08 4.03 9.07
CA SER A 136 14.16 2.86 9.94
C SER A 136 13.11 2.95 11.04
N PHE A 137 12.38 1.87 11.23
CA PHE A 137 11.32 1.81 12.24
C PHE A 137 11.07 0.40 12.75
N THR A 138 10.71 0.35 14.03
CA THR A 138 10.20 -0.85 14.67
C THR A 138 8.75 -1.04 14.23
N LEU A 139 8.35 -2.29 14.06
CA LEU A 139 6.95 -2.64 13.82
C LEU A 139 6.27 -2.88 15.14
N SER A 140 5.13 -2.23 15.32
CA SER A 140 4.16 -2.52 16.37
C SER A 140 2.79 -2.02 15.93
N THR A 141 1.72 -2.54 16.53
CA THR A 141 0.36 -2.03 16.32
C THR A 141 0.27 -0.57 16.77
N ARG A 142 1.00 -0.19 17.81
CA ARG A 142 1.12 1.21 18.25
C ARG A 142 1.73 2.08 17.16
N ASP A 143 2.91 1.72 16.64
CA ASP A 143 3.59 2.47 15.58
C ASP A 143 2.69 2.61 14.35
N ARG A 144 1.99 1.53 13.97
CA ARG A 144 1.01 1.53 12.89
C ARG A 144 -0.09 2.58 13.10
N THR A 145 -0.64 2.67 14.31
CA THR A 145 -1.72 3.62 14.64
C THR A 145 -1.23 5.08 14.74
N GLU A 146 -0.04 5.32 15.31
CA GLU A 146 0.49 6.66 15.55
C GLU A 146 1.16 7.24 14.28
N GLN A 147 2.01 6.46 13.63
CA GLN A 147 2.85 6.90 12.51
C GLN A 147 2.20 6.68 11.15
N ARG A 148 1.14 5.87 11.09
CA ARG A 148 0.42 5.49 9.87
C ARG A 148 1.29 4.77 8.82
N ASP A 149 2.47 4.30 9.20
CA ASP A 149 3.32 3.46 8.36
C ASP A 149 2.66 2.08 8.18
N VAL A 150 2.52 1.64 6.93
CA VAL A 150 1.84 0.39 6.56
C VAL A 150 2.89 -0.60 6.08
N MET A 151 2.84 -1.82 6.59
CA MET A 151 3.47 -2.97 5.96
C MET A 151 2.41 -4.04 5.74
N ASN A 152 2.22 -4.44 4.48
CA ASN A 152 1.35 -5.55 4.11
C ASN A 152 2.16 -6.59 3.33
N LEU A 153 1.85 -7.86 3.56
CA LEU A 153 2.33 -9.00 2.80
C LEU A 153 1.11 -9.82 2.36
N MET A 154 1.00 -10.13 1.08
CA MET A 154 0.07 -11.13 0.59
C MET A 154 0.82 -12.44 0.34
N ALA A 155 0.34 -13.52 0.94
CA ALA A 155 0.89 -14.86 0.78
C ALA A 155 -0.26 -15.88 0.73
N GLY A 156 -0.37 -16.61 -0.37
CA GLY A 156 -1.43 -17.62 -0.57
C GLY A 156 -2.85 -17.06 -0.45
N GLY A 157 -3.07 -15.81 -0.89
CA GLY A 157 -4.37 -15.12 -0.78
C GLY A 157 -4.71 -14.56 0.60
N VAL A 158 -3.82 -14.75 1.61
CA VAL A 158 -3.97 -14.16 2.94
C VAL A 158 -3.15 -12.89 3.03
N VAL A 159 -3.76 -11.83 3.58
CA VAL A 159 -3.08 -10.56 3.86
C VAL A 159 -2.56 -10.59 5.30
N TYR A 160 -1.25 -10.43 5.46
CA TYR A 160 -0.57 -10.22 6.72
C TYR A 160 -0.19 -8.74 6.84
N THR A 161 -0.42 -8.12 7.99
CA THR A 161 -0.19 -6.69 8.20
C THR A 161 0.48 -6.41 9.54
N ASN A 162 1.09 -5.23 9.69
CA ASN A 162 1.65 -4.72 10.94
C ASN A 162 0.59 -4.13 11.88
N LEU A 163 -0.62 -4.67 11.84
CA LEU A 163 -1.73 -4.31 12.70
C LEU A 163 -2.26 -5.57 13.35
N CYS A 164 -2.23 -5.62 14.67
CA CYS A 164 -2.78 -6.74 15.39
C CYS A 164 -4.31 -6.84 15.22
N ASN A 165 -4.80 -8.07 15.12
CA ASN A 165 -6.22 -8.38 15.09
C ASN A 165 -6.83 -8.23 16.50
N ALA A 166 -8.01 -7.59 16.60
CA ALA A 166 -8.70 -7.38 17.87
C ALA A 166 -9.05 -8.67 18.64
N THR A 167 -9.01 -9.84 17.98
CA THR A 167 -9.22 -11.14 18.64
C THR A 167 -7.99 -11.65 19.41
N THR A 168 -6.80 -11.06 19.19
CA THR A 168 -5.53 -11.48 19.81
C THR A 168 -4.93 -10.43 20.72
N CYS A 169 -5.14 -9.14 20.45
CA CYS A 169 -4.68 -8.05 21.30
C CYS A 169 -5.84 -7.15 21.73
N ALA A 170 -5.61 -6.42 22.82
CA ALA A 170 -6.54 -5.45 23.34
C ALA A 170 -5.81 -4.12 23.57
N TYR A 171 -6.43 -3.02 23.13
CA TYR A 171 -5.96 -1.69 23.45
C TYR A 171 -6.30 -1.34 24.90
N ASP A 172 -5.29 -0.96 25.68
CA ASP A 172 -5.43 -0.45 27.03
C ASP A 172 -5.39 1.08 27.00
N ALA A 173 -6.55 1.70 27.26
CA ALA A 173 -6.69 3.14 27.22
C ALA A 173 -5.95 3.86 28.35
N ALA A 174 -5.72 3.19 29.49
CA ALA A 174 -5.05 3.79 30.64
C ALA A 174 -3.55 3.96 30.36
N THR A 175 -2.93 2.95 29.76
CA THR A 175 -1.50 2.96 29.42
C THR A 175 -1.22 3.39 27.98
N LYS A 176 -2.26 3.59 27.16
CA LYS A 176 -2.17 3.88 25.72
C LYS A 176 -1.28 2.86 25.00
N SER A 177 -1.47 1.58 25.31
CA SER A 177 -0.66 0.49 24.76
C SER A 177 -1.50 -0.70 24.33
N TRP A 178 -0.99 -1.48 23.39
CA TRP A 178 -1.60 -2.73 22.96
C TRP A 178 -1.05 -3.88 23.82
N ARG A 179 -1.94 -4.62 24.48
CA ARG A 179 -1.58 -5.82 25.24
C ARG A 179 -1.61 -7.02 24.30
N ASN A 180 -0.63 -7.91 24.44
CA ASN A 180 -0.45 -9.12 23.61
C ASN A 180 -0.32 -8.80 22.11
N ASP A 181 0.32 -7.69 21.76
CA ASP A 181 0.62 -7.35 20.38
C ASP A 181 1.69 -8.31 19.83
N PRO A 182 1.38 -9.18 18.86
CA PRO A 182 2.36 -10.10 18.29
C PRO A 182 3.22 -9.42 17.20
N ILE A 183 2.91 -8.18 16.83
CA ILE A 183 3.64 -7.45 15.79
C ILE A 183 4.96 -6.94 16.37
N GLU A 184 6.07 -7.33 15.75
CA GLU A 184 7.41 -6.94 16.17
C GLU A 184 8.39 -6.92 14.99
N GLY A 185 9.64 -6.55 15.28
CA GLY A 185 10.74 -6.51 14.32
C GLY A 185 11.06 -5.11 13.82
N THR A 186 12.02 -5.02 12.90
CA THR A 186 12.52 -3.76 12.35
C THR A 186 12.51 -3.78 10.83
N VAL A 187 12.09 -2.67 10.25
CA VAL A 187 12.20 -2.36 8.82
C VAL A 187 13.22 -1.25 8.66
N SER A 188 14.24 -1.47 7.83
CA SER A 188 15.26 -0.48 7.50
C SER A 188 15.37 -0.30 5.99
N VAL A 189 15.28 0.94 5.53
CA VAL A 189 15.33 1.36 4.14
C VAL A 189 16.71 2.01 3.90
N SER A 190 17.64 1.25 3.31
CA SER A 190 19.00 1.75 3.04
C SER A 190 19.05 2.63 1.80
N ALA A 191 18.24 2.33 0.79
CA ALA A 191 18.13 3.10 -0.45
C ALA A 191 16.66 3.33 -0.80
N TYR A 192 16.30 4.59 -1.09
CA TYR A 192 15.01 4.97 -1.64
C TYR A 192 15.19 6.11 -2.64
N GLU A 193 15.15 5.78 -3.92
CA GLU A 193 15.24 6.73 -5.02
C GLU A 193 14.03 6.56 -5.95
N PRO A 194 12.88 7.18 -5.62
CA PRO A 194 11.63 6.98 -6.36
C PRO A 194 11.73 7.40 -7.83
N ARG A 195 12.54 8.43 -8.14
CA ARG A 195 12.81 8.86 -9.52
C ARG A 195 13.49 7.79 -10.36
N LYS A 196 14.36 7.00 -9.74
CA LYS A 196 15.03 5.84 -10.36
C LYS A 196 14.26 4.54 -10.13
N GLY A 197 13.14 4.60 -9.39
CA GLY A 197 12.40 3.46 -8.90
C GLY A 197 13.25 2.46 -8.13
N ALA A 198 14.22 2.95 -7.35
CA ALA A 198 15.17 2.13 -6.62
C ALA A 198 14.77 2.04 -5.14
N LEU A 199 14.73 0.83 -4.61
CA LEU A 199 14.47 0.55 -3.21
C LEU A 199 15.42 -0.54 -2.72
N GLU A 200 15.91 -0.40 -1.50
CA GLU A 200 16.48 -1.51 -0.73
C GLU A 200 15.93 -1.47 0.70
N VAL A 201 15.28 -2.55 1.09
CA VAL A 201 14.68 -2.74 2.43
C VAL A 201 15.29 -3.97 3.07
N LYS A 202 15.72 -3.84 4.31
CA LYS A 202 16.08 -4.93 5.19
C LYS A 202 14.98 -5.14 6.23
N LEU A 203 14.54 -6.38 6.37
CA LEU A 203 13.60 -6.86 7.38
C LEU A 203 14.39 -7.67 8.40
N SER A 204 14.17 -7.41 9.69
CA SER A 204 14.86 -8.11 10.78
C SER A 204 13.89 -8.45 11.89
N GLY A 205 13.66 -9.75 12.09
CA GLY A 205 12.73 -10.31 13.05
C GLY A 205 11.29 -9.82 12.86
N VAL A 206 10.88 -9.54 11.61
CA VAL A 206 9.56 -8.95 11.35
C VAL A 206 8.47 -9.99 11.57
N VAL A 207 7.48 -9.66 12.39
CA VAL A 207 6.29 -10.47 12.60
C VAL A 207 5.06 -9.68 12.18
N LEU A 208 4.31 -10.24 11.25
CA LEU A 208 3.04 -9.71 10.76
C LEU A 208 1.91 -10.65 11.14
N GLN A 209 0.71 -10.12 11.32
CA GLN A 209 -0.47 -10.91 11.63
C GLN A 209 -1.45 -10.93 10.45
N ALA A 210 -2.09 -12.08 10.22
CA ALA A 210 -3.16 -12.20 9.26
C ALA A 210 -4.30 -11.22 9.61
N ALA A 211 -4.72 -10.42 8.64
CA ALA A 211 -5.83 -9.49 8.78
C ALA A 211 -7.13 -10.22 9.18
N GLN A 212 -7.26 -11.47 8.77
CA GLN A 212 -8.34 -12.37 9.16
C GLN A 212 -7.74 -13.61 9.85
N GLY A 213 -8.19 -13.89 11.07
CA GLY A 213 -7.73 -15.05 11.85
C GLY A 213 -6.54 -14.76 12.79
N ARG A 214 -5.81 -15.82 13.15
CA ARG A 214 -4.71 -15.78 14.13
C ARG A 214 -3.34 -16.09 13.54
N GLY A 215 -3.26 -16.27 12.21
CA GLY A 215 -2.02 -16.67 11.55
C GLY A 215 -0.93 -15.60 11.70
N LEU A 216 0.31 -16.03 11.92
CA LEU A 216 1.48 -15.16 12.02
C LEU A 216 2.45 -15.46 10.89
N CYS A 217 2.97 -14.39 10.28
CA CYS A 217 4.01 -14.46 9.27
C CYS A 217 5.28 -13.82 9.79
N ARG A 218 6.38 -14.57 9.80
CA ARG A 218 7.70 -14.08 10.21
C ARG A 218 8.59 -13.91 8.99
N LEU A 219 9.22 -12.75 8.87
CA LEU A 219 10.04 -12.36 7.74
C LEU A 219 11.42 -11.87 8.21
N ASP A 220 12.45 -12.37 7.54
CA ASP A 220 13.83 -11.92 7.69
C ASP A 220 14.50 -11.83 6.32
N GLY A 221 15.29 -10.79 6.09
CA GLY A 221 16.12 -10.70 4.89
C GLY A 221 16.05 -9.33 4.20
N THR A 222 16.22 -9.33 2.89
CA THR A 222 16.37 -8.09 2.10
C THR A 222 15.52 -8.13 0.83
N VAL A 223 14.91 -7.00 0.51
CA VAL A 223 14.20 -6.73 -0.74
C VAL A 223 14.91 -5.60 -1.46
N LYS A 224 15.50 -5.89 -2.61
CA LYS A 224 16.04 -4.90 -3.54
C LYS A 224 15.11 -4.82 -4.74
N ALA A 225 14.51 -3.65 -4.91
CA ALA A 225 13.59 -3.36 -5.99
C ALA A 225 14.20 -2.31 -6.92
N ARG A 226 14.03 -2.49 -8.22
CA ARG A 226 14.38 -1.51 -9.26
C ARG A 226 13.22 -1.46 -10.25
N ARG A 227 12.92 -0.28 -10.79
CA ARG A 227 11.94 -0.14 -11.86
C ARG A 227 12.45 -0.90 -13.09
N LEU A 228 11.62 -1.77 -13.63
CA LEU A 228 11.90 -2.43 -14.91
C LEU A 228 11.98 -1.32 -15.97
N GLY A 229 13.14 -1.19 -16.62
CA GLY A 229 13.32 -0.27 -17.74
C GLY A 229 12.23 -0.53 -18.78
N ARG A 230 11.59 0.54 -19.26
CA ARG A 230 10.67 0.45 -20.40
C ARG A 230 11.45 0.28 -21.68
#